data_AF-A0A2E6T0I5-F1
#
_entry.id   AF-A0A2E6T0I5-F1
#
_cell.length_a   1.000
_cell.length_b   1.000
_cell.length_c   1.000
_cell.angle_alpha   90.00
_cell.angle_beta   90.00
_cell.angle_gamma   90.00
#
_symmetry.space_group_name_H-M   'P 1'
#
loop_
_entity.id
_entity.type
_entity.pdbx_description
1 polymer ?
#
loop_
_entity_poly.entity_id
_entity_poly.type
_entity_poly.pdbx_seq_one_letter_code
_entity_poly.pdbx_strand_id
1 'polypeptide(L)'
;MNEKEAHQFSSLKKEVAAKMSRDFNMSSADISEWKGEDIVIFQEALLHQVKGQISTKWFYTHMKSSSKSLPRIDVLNMLSQFVEYDNWADFLHRNSNKKKSKRNKITSLFIFLLVPVLIWSIPNFISSKDTFYTISIIDFDTNEPPENPIEFELLKPDESSQKITTDSLGQLVLPVNEALNTLVIQSPYYKKDTLQRKIMNEGGEIFKVKTDDYALMVHYFSKSKVKDWKRRRRMLAKIFHNEAEIIEVYKGTYGIEKYTKQEFINKITMPLTSLKTLEVIDTQRQGGKIIKMRVAQQ
;
A
#
# COMPACT_ATOMS: atom_id res chain seq x y z
N MET A 1 -5.79 -4.42 -29.64
CA MET A 1 -7.03 -4.67 -28.89
C MET A 1 -8.03 -5.28 -29.84
N ASN A 2 -8.67 -6.38 -29.44
CA ASN A 2 -9.72 -7.01 -30.23
C ASN A 2 -10.99 -6.13 -30.14
N GLU A 3 -11.70 -5.84 -31.23
CA GLU A 3 -12.89 -4.97 -31.22
C GLU A 3 -13.94 -5.42 -30.18
N LYS A 4 -13.97 -6.73 -29.94
CA LYS A 4 -14.79 -7.38 -28.93
C LYS A 4 -14.49 -6.92 -27.49
N GLU A 5 -13.22 -6.75 -27.14
CA GLU A 5 -12.81 -6.35 -25.78
C GLU A 5 -13.12 -4.87 -25.52
N ALA A 6 -12.99 -4.03 -26.55
CA ALA A 6 -13.38 -2.62 -26.52
C ALA A 6 -14.87 -2.46 -26.22
N HIS A 7 -15.68 -3.26 -26.91
CA HIS A 7 -17.13 -3.27 -26.73
C HIS A 7 -17.54 -3.77 -25.34
N GLN A 8 -16.84 -4.77 -24.80
CA GLN A 8 -17.10 -5.30 -23.46
C GLN A 8 -16.76 -4.27 -22.37
N PHE A 9 -15.63 -3.57 -22.49
CA PHE A 9 -15.30 -2.49 -21.55
C PHE A 9 -16.27 -1.32 -21.63
N SER A 10 -16.72 -0.95 -22.84
CA SER A 10 -17.78 0.05 -23.03
C SER A 10 -19.10 -0.38 -22.35
N SER A 11 -19.42 -1.68 -22.38
CA SER A 11 -20.60 -2.21 -21.69
C SER A 11 -20.46 -2.10 -20.17
N LEU A 12 -19.27 -2.40 -19.62
CA LEU A 12 -18.99 -2.24 -18.19
C LEU A 12 -19.13 -0.78 -17.76
N LYS A 13 -18.61 0.19 -18.54
CA LYS A 13 -18.79 1.61 -18.28
C LYS A 13 -20.26 2.01 -18.14
N LYS A 14 -21.13 1.47 -19.00
CA LYS A 14 -22.57 1.74 -18.96
C LYS A 14 -23.23 1.19 -17.70
N GLU A 15 -22.86 -0.01 -17.26
CA GLU A 15 -23.39 -0.59 -16.02
C GLU A 15 -22.92 0.19 -14.79
N VAL A 16 -21.66 0.64 -14.78
CA VAL A 16 -21.13 1.54 -13.74
C VAL A 16 -21.91 2.86 -13.71
N ALA A 17 -22.12 3.48 -14.87
CA ALA A 17 -22.87 4.73 -14.98
C ALA A 17 -24.33 4.57 -14.50
N ALA A 18 -24.98 3.46 -14.87
CA ALA A 18 -26.33 3.14 -14.46
C ALA A 18 -26.47 2.91 -12.95
N LYS A 19 -25.49 2.24 -12.33
CA LYS A 19 -25.45 2.07 -10.87
C LYS A 19 -25.23 3.42 -10.17
N MET A 20 -24.26 4.20 -10.61
CA MET A 20 -23.99 5.52 -10.04
C MET A 20 -25.19 6.47 -10.14
N SER A 21 -25.88 6.48 -11.28
CA SER A 21 -27.08 7.32 -11.48
C SER A 21 -28.27 6.86 -10.63
N ARG A 22 -28.28 5.62 -10.15
CA ARG A 22 -29.32 5.09 -9.26
C ARG A 22 -29.03 5.42 -7.80
N ASP A 23 -27.78 5.28 -7.40
CA ASP A 23 -27.37 5.35 -6.00
C ASP A 23 -26.97 6.77 -5.57
N PHE A 24 -26.61 7.64 -6.53
CA PHE A 24 -26.13 9.00 -6.30
C PHE A 24 -26.76 10.01 -7.28
N ASN A 25 -26.79 11.28 -6.89
CA ASN A 25 -27.28 12.37 -7.74
C ASN A 25 -26.20 12.83 -8.74
N MET A 26 -26.06 12.10 -9.84
CA MET A 26 -25.06 12.39 -10.88
C MET A 26 -25.54 13.47 -11.85
N SER A 27 -24.63 14.32 -12.34
CA SER A 27 -24.98 15.41 -13.27
C SER A 27 -25.44 14.94 -14.67
N SER A 28 -25.04 13.73 -15.08
CA SER A 28 -25.41 13.10 -16.34
C SER A 28 -25.43 11.58 -16.22
N ALA A 29 -26.29 10.93 -17.01
CA ALA A 29 -26.33 9.47 -17.14
C ALA A 29 -25.15 8.93 -17.98
N ASP A 30 -24.50 9.77 -18.78
CA ASP A 30 -23.30 9.40 -19.52
C ASP A 30 -22.03 9.69 -18.71
N ILE A 31 -21.31 8.63 -18.36
CA ILE A 31 -20.03 8.70 -17.65
C ILE A 31 -18.97 9.53 -18.40
N SER A 32 -19.10 9.69 -19.72
CA SER A 32 -18.20 10.53 -20.50
C SER A 32 -18.37 12.02 -20.18
N GLU A 33 -19.53 12.43 -19.65
CA GLU A 33 -19.83 13.84 -19.36
C GLU A 33 -19.37 14.27 -17.97
N TRP A 34 -19.16 13.32 -17.05
CA TRP A 34 -18.76 13.57 -15.65
C TRP A 34 -17.49 14.42 -15.53
N LYS A 35 -17.53 15.36 -14.59
CA LYS A 35 -16.45 16.31 -14.28
C LYS A 35 -16.45 16.63 -12.79
N GLY A 36 -15.28 17.02 -12.26
CA GLY A 36 -15.16 17.60 -10.92
C GLY A 36 -15.84 16.75 -9.85
N GLU A 37 -16.97 17.25 -9.33
CA GLU A 37 -17.78 16.65 -8.27
C GLU A 37 -18.24 15.22 -8.60
N ASP A 38 -18.74 14.95 -9.82
CA ASP A 38 -19.16 13.59 -10.21
C ASP A 38 -18.02 12.56 -10.09
N ILE A 39 -16.80 13.00 -10.43
CA ILE A 39 -15.60 12.15 -10.36
C ILE A 39 -15.25 11.88 -8.90
N VAL A 40 -15.37 12.88 -8.03
CA VAL A 40 -15.13 12.74 -6.59
C VAL A 40 -16.15 11.78 -5.96
N ILE A 41 -17.45 11.96 -6.26
CA ILE A 41 -18.51 11.07 -5.79
C ILE A 41 -18.25 9.63 -6.24
N PHE A 42 -17.85 9.44 -7.51
CA PHE A 42 -17.50 8.11 -8.02
C PHE A 42 -16.28 7.51 -7.31
N GLN A 43 -15.24 8.31 -7.05
CA GLN A 43 -14.05 7.85 -6.32
C GLN A 43 -14.39 7.46 -4.88
N GLU A 44 -15.23 8.22 -4.20
CA GLU A 44 -15.71 7.91 -2.86
C GLU A 44 -16.57 6.65 -2.84
N ALA A 45 -17.46 6.47 -3.83
CA ALA A 45 -18.28 5.27 -3.97
C ALA A 45 -17.43 4.01 -4.18
N LEU A 46 -16.41 4.08 -5.04
CA LEU A 46 -15.45 2.98 -5.26
C LEU A 46 -14.67 2.66 -3.98
N LEU A 47 -14.20 3.68 -3.27
CA LEU A 47 -13.47 3.52 -2.01
C LEU A 47 -14.35 2.88 -0.94
N HIS A 48 -15.63 3.26 -0.85
CA HIS A 48 -16.51 2.75 0.18
C HIS A 48 -16.94 1.30 -0.10
N GLN A 49 -17.37 1.01 -1.33
CA GLN A 49 -18.00 -0.28 -1.71
C GLN A 49 -16.98 -1.38 -2.02
N VAL A 50 -15.89 -1.07 -2.73
CA VAL A 50 -14.92 -2.07 -3.19
C VAL A 50 -13.50 -1.82 -2.69
N LYS A 51 -13.32 -0.86 -1.76
CA LYS A 51 -12.03 -0.46 -1.19
C LYS A 51 -10.97 -0.13 -2.25
N GLY A 52 -11.42 0.29 -3.43
CA GLY A 52 -10.57 0.57 -4.57
C GLY A 52 -10.46 2.06 -4.86
N GLN A 53 -9.32 2.50 -5.40
CA GLN A 53 -9.07 3.89 -5.73
C GLN A 53 -8.59 4.06 -7.17
N ILE A 54 -9.06 5.13 -7.82
CA ILE A 54 -8.58 5.55 -9.14
C ILE A 54 -8.23 7.03 -9.09
N SER A 55 -7.15 7.42 -9.78
CA SER A 55 -6.81 8.84 -9.89
C SER A 55 -7.73 9.57 -10.88
N THR A 56 -7.90 10.87 -10.69
CA THR A 56 -8.65 11.73 -11.63
C THR A 56 -8.05 11.64 -13.04
N LYS A 57 -6.72 11.61 -13.16
CA LYS A 57 -6.01 11.41 -14.43
C LYS A 57 -6.38 10.07 -15.08
N TRP A 58 -6.49 9.00 -14.30
CA TRP A 58 -6.90 7.70 -14.80
C TRP A 58 -8.34 7.73 -15.33
N PHE A 59 -9.26 8.38 -14.60
CA PHE A 59 -10.66 8.53 -15.02
C PHE A 59 -10.77 9.22 -16.39
N TYR A 60 -10.09 10.36 -16.58
CA TYR A 60 -10.06 11.04 -17.88
C TYR A 60 -9.45 10.16 -18.98
N THR A 61 -8.43 9.37 -18.66
CA THR A 61 -7.72 8.52 -19.62
C THR A 61 -8.57 7.34 -20.08
N HIS A 62 -9.31 6.69 -19.17
CA HIS A 62 -9.96 5.42 -19.48
C HIS A 62 -11.49 5.49 -19.48
N MET A 63 -12.12 6.33 -18.67
CA MET A 63 -13.58 6.48 -18.65
C MET A 63 -14.06 7.44 -19.73
N LYS A 64 -13.43 8.63 -19.84
CA LYS A 64 -13.84 9.69 -20.77
C LYS A 64 -13.34 9.49 -22.19
N SER A 65 -12.11 9.01 -22.35
CA SER A 65 -11.56 8.82 -23.70
C SER A 65 -12.01 7.50 -24.34
N SER A 66 -12.10 7.49 -25.67
CA SER A 66 -12.25 6.30 -26.50
C SER A 66 -10.92 5.56 -26.71
N SER A 67 -10.05 5.56 -25.68
CA SER A 67 -8.70 5.00 -25.79
C SER A 67 -8.73 3.53 -26.22
N LYS A 68 -7.80 3.18 -27.13
CA LYS A 68 -7.68 1.85 -27.73
C LYS A 68 -7.02 0.81 -26.82
N SER A 69 -6.80 1.12 -25.54
CA SER A 69 -6.16 0.23 -24.57
C SER A 69 -7.07 -0.03 -23.38
N LEU A 70 -7.27 -1.31 -23.08
CA LEU A 70 -7.93 -1.73 -21.86
C LEU A 70 -7.11 -1.29 -20.65
N PRO A 71 -7.77 -0.89 -19.56
CA PRO A 71 -7.12 -0.79 -18.27
C PRO A 71 -6.48 -2.11 -17.83
N ARG A 72 -5.61 -2.01 -16.83
CA ARG A 72 -5.08 -3.17 -16.13
C ARG A 72 -6.19 -4.01 -15.49
N ILE A 73 -5.94 -5.31 -15.33
CA ILE A 73 -6.93 -6.30 -14.88
C ILE A 73 -7.44 -6.06 -13.45
N ASP A 74 -6.60 -5.50 -12.58
CA ASP A 74 -6.95 -5.04 -11.23
C ASP A 74 -8.11 -4.02 -11.24
N VAL A 75 -8.01 -3.01 -12.11
CA VAL A 75 -9.04 -1.98 -12.24
C VAL A 75 -10.32 -2.56 -12.87
N LEU A 76 -10.18 -3.46 -13.84
CA LEU A 76 -11.33 -4.16 -14.42
C LEU A 76 -12.05 -5.05 -13.40
N ASN A 77 -11.31 -5.76 -12.55
CA ASN A 77 -11.88 -6.57 -11.48
C ASN A 77 -12.61 -5.70 -10.46
N MET A 78 -11.98 -4.62 -10.00
CA MET A 78 -12.56 -3.67 -9.05
C MET A 78 -13.85 -3.04 -9.60
N LEU A 79 -13.85 -2.59 -10.86
CA LEU A 79 -15.06 -2.03 -11.49
C LEU A 79 -16.16 -3.09 -11.67
N SER A 80 -15.79 -4.34 -11.96
CA SER A 80 -16.75 -5.46 -12.06
C SER A 80 -17.37 -5.78 -10.69
N GLN A 81 -16.57 -5.76 -9.63
CA GLN A 81 -17.04 -5.90 -8.24
C GLN A 81 -17.96 -4.76 -7.83
N PHE A 82 -17.66 -3.54 -8.28
CA PHE A 82 -18.49 -2.37 -7.99
C PHE A 82 -19.91 -2.54 -8.55
N VAL A 83 -20.05 -3.19 -9.72
CA VAL A 83 -21.33 -3.56 -10.33
C VAL A 83 -21.78 -5.00 -10.01
N GLU A 84 -21.32 -5.57 -8.89
CA GLU A 84 -21.81 -6.84 -8.32
C GLU A 84 -21.46 -8.12 -9.10
N TYR A 85 -20.36 -8.11 -9.84
CA TYR A 85 -19.73 -9.32 -10.41
C TYR A 85 -18.49 -9.71 -9.60
N ASP A 86 -18.13 -10.99 -9.59
CA ASP A 86 -16.99 -11.44 -8.77
C ASP A 86 -15.65 -10.84 -9.25
N ASN A 87 -15.50 -10.69 -10.57
CA ASN A 87 -14.33 -10.13 -11.25
C ASN A 87 -14.62 -9.87 -12.75
N TRP A 88 -13.63 -9.40 -13.50
CA TRP A 88 -13.75 -9.13 -14.93
C TRP A 88 -14.12 -10.37 -15.75
N ALA A 89 -13.59 -11.55 -15.41
CA ALA A 89 -13.90 -12.78 -16.13
C ALA A 89 -15.38 -13.21 -15.93
N ASP A 90 -15.92 -13.04 -14.72
CA ASP A 90 -17.35 -13.28 -14.44
C ASP A 90 -18.25 -12.31 -15.24
N PHE A 91 -17.90 -11.02 -15.26
CA PHE A 91 -18.59 -10.03 -16.10
C PHE A 91 -18.60 -10.44 -17.58
N LEU A 92 -17.47 -10.86 -18.13
CA LEU A 92 -17.37 -11.33 -19.52
C LEU A 92 -18.24 -12.57 -19.78
N HIS A 93 -18.25 -13.54 -18.85
CA HIS A 93 -19.03 -14.76 -19.00
C HIS A 93 -20.53 -14.49 -18.96
N ARG A 94 -21.00 -13.64 -18.06
CA ARG A 94 -22.43 -13.30 -17.95
C ARG A 94 -22.91 -12.43 -19.11
N ASN A 95 -22.07 -11.52 -19.58
CA ASN A 95 -22.42 -10.62 -20.69
C ASN A 95 -22.24 -11.27 -22.07
N SER A 96 -21.44 -12.34 -22.18
CA SER A 96 -21.37 -13.18 -23.41
C SER A 96 -22.53 -14.17 -23.51
N ASN A 97 -23.11 -14.60 -22.39
CA ASN A 97 -24.21 -15.56 -22.33
C ASN A 97 -25.61 -14.92 -22.21
N LYS A 98 -25.90 -13.89 -23.02
CA LYS A 98 -27.29 -13.56 -23.41
C LYS A 98 -27.87 -14.52 -24.47
N LYS A 99 -27.44 -15.78 -24.50
CA LYS A 99 -28.18 -16.90 -25.12
C LYS A 99 -28.55 -17.88 -24.02
N LYS A 100 -29.86 -18.02 -23.80
CA LYS A 100 -30.49 -18.98 -22.89
C LYS A 100 -29.78 -20.34 -22.95
N SER A 101 -29.08 -20.70 -21.88
CA SER A 101 -28.65 -22.09 -21.70
C SER A 101 -29.89 -22.93 -21.38
N LYS A 102 -30.36 -23.70 -22.37
CA LYS A 102 -31.28 -24.81 -22.13
C LYS A 102 -30.49 -25.88 -21.37
N ARG A 103 -30.90 -26.12 -20.13
CA ARG A 103 -30.41 -27.21 -19.29
C ARG A 103 -30.85 -28.53 -19.93
N ASN A 104 -29.94 -29.21 -20.64
CA ASN A 104 -30.21 -30.53 -21.19
C ASN A 104 -30.25 -31.56 -20.04
N LYS A 105 -31.38 -32.25 -19.90
CA LYS A 105 -31.51 -33.42 -19.02
C LYS A 105 -30.68 -34.55 -19.62
N ILE A 106 -29.56 -34.90 -18.99
CA ILE A 106 -28.79 -36.10 -19.28
C ILE A 106 -29.44 -37.25 -18.50
N THR A 107 -29.75 -38.34 -19.21
CA THR A 107 -30.38 -39.56 -18.69
C THR A 107 -29.44 -40.27 -17.70
N SER A 108 -29.95 -40.49 -16.49
CA SER A 108 -29.23 -41.14 -15.39
C SER A 108 -29.29 -42.66 -15.52
N LEU A 109 -28.26 -43.28 -16.09
CA LEU A 109 -28.03 -44.71 -15.83
C LEU A 109 -26.55 -45.11 -15.73
N PHE A 110 -25.60 -44.29 -16.24
CA PHE A 110 -24.16 -44.59 -16.15
C PHE A 110 -23.42 -43.91 -14.97
N ILE A 111 -24.09 -43.06 -14.18
CA ILE A 111 -23.47 -42.32 -13.06
C ILE A 111 -23.42 -43.15 -11.77
N PHE A 112 -24.23 -44.20 -11.63
CA PHE A 112 -24.31 -44.97 -10.37
C PHE A 112 -23.15 -45.95 -10.14
N LEU A 113 -22.32 -46.23 -11.14
CA LEU A 113 -21.21 -47.21 -11.02
C LEU A 113 -19.83 -46.56 -10.78
N LEU A 114 -19.64 -45.29 -11.10
CA LEU A 114 -18.35 -44.58 -10.93
C LEU A 114 -18.25 -43.73 -9.66
N VAL A 115 -19.39 -43.39 -9.05
CA VAL A 115 -19.46 -42.52 -7.87
C VAL A 115 -18.91 -43.15 -6.58
N PRO A 116 -19.07 -44.46 -6.29
CA PRO A 116 -18.55 -45.03 -5.05
C PRO A 116 -17.01 -45.11 -5.01
N VAL A 117 -16.36 -45.25 -6.18
CA VAL A 117 -14.90 -45.42 -6.29
C VAL A 117 -14.16 -44.08 -6.25
N LEU A 118 -14.78 -43.00 -6.74
CA LEU A 118 -14.24 -41.63 -6.65
C LEU A 118 -14.43 -40.99 -5.27
N ILE A 119 -15.43 -41.42 -4.49
CA ILE A 119 -15.66 -40.89 -3.14
C ILE A 119 -14.72 -41.55 -2.10
N TRP A 120 -14.29 -42.79 -2.32
CA TRP A 120 -13.40 -43.51 -1.39
C TRP A 120 -11.91 -43.14 -1.54
N SER A 121 -11.52 -42.48 -2.63
CA SER A 121 -10.14 -42.03 -2.88
C SER A 121 -9.86 -40.60 -2.41
N ILE A 122 -10.82 -39.93 -1.75
CA ILE A 122 -10.62 -38.61 -1.15
C ILE A 122 -10.86 -38.62 0.37
N PRO A 123 -10.06 -39.34 1.17
CA PRO A 123 -9.71 -38.88 2.49
C PRO A 123 -8.35 -38.16 2.39
N ASN A 124 -8.31 -36.88 2.81
CA ASN A 124 -7.16 -35.97 2.93
C ASN A 124 -6.99 -34.86 1.87
N PHE A 125 -8.07 -34.34 1.30
CA PHE A 125 -8.02 -33.00 0.69
C PHE A 125 -9.03 -32.06 1.35
N ILE A 126 -9.00 -32.01 2.68
CA ILE A 126 -9.49 -30.84 3.39
C ILE A 126 -8.37 -29.81 3.26
N SER A 127 -8.49 -28.91 2.29
CA SER A 127 -7.68 -27.69 2.27
C SER A 127 -7.84 -27.02 3.63
N SER A 128 -6.76 -26.96 4.41
CA SER A 128 -6.63 -25.95 5.45
C SER A 128 -6.93 -24.62 4.78
N LYS A 129 -8.01 -23.93 5.18
CA LYS A 129 -8.21 -22.54 4.79
C LYS A 129 -7.00 -21.80 5.35
N ASP A 130 -6.18 -21.20 4.49
CA ASP A 130 -5.11 -20.33 4.94
C ASP A 130 -5.78 -19.14 5.66
N THR A 131 -5.81 -19.20 6.98
CA THR A 131 -6.32 -18.13 7.83
C THR A 131 -5.21 -17.11 8.00
N PHE A 132 -5.50 -15.85 7.71
CA PHE A 132 -4.55 -14.75 7.77
C PHE A 132 -4.91 -13.78 8.91
N TYR A 133 -3.90 -13.08 9.40
CA TYR A 133 -4.02 -12.06 10.43
C TYR A 133 -3.44 -10.74 9.92
N THR A 134 -4.24 -9.68 10.00
CA THR A 134 -3.89 -8.37 9.43
C THR A 134 -3.52 -7.38 10.52
N ILE A 135 -2.31 -6.85 10.47
CA ILE A 135 -1.84 -5.76 11.34
C ILE A 135 -1.92 -4.46 10.55
N SER A 136 -2.75 -3.53 11.01
CA SER A 136 -2.87 -2.19 10.42
C SER A 136 -1.96 -1.22 11.15
N ILE A 137 -0.97 -0.68 10.45
CA ILE A 137 -0.03 0.29 10.99
C ILE A 137 -0.62 1.69 10.87
N ILE A 138 -0.69 2.40 12.00
CA ILE A 138 -1.26 3.74 12.08
C ILE A 138 -0.27 4.66 12.76
N ASP A 139 -0.07 5.84 12.20
CA ASP A 139 0.71 6.90 12.83
C ASP A 139 0.00 7.39 14.11
N PHE A 140 0.74 7.42 15.23
CA PHE A 140 0.19 7.78 16.52
C PHE A 140 -0.31 9.23 16.57
N ASP A 141 0.34 10.14 15.86
CA ASP A 141 0.07 11.58 15.92
C ASP A 141 -1.05 11.98 14.96
N THR A 142 -1.06 11.44 13.73
CA THR A 142 -2.10 11.77 12.73
C THR A 142 -3.32 10.86 12.79
N ASN A 143 -3.21 9.67 13.39
CA ASN A 143 -4.19 8.58 13.30
C ASN A 143 -4.51 8.14 11.86
N GLU A 144 -3.58 8.36 10.93
CA GLU A 144 -3.68 7.92 9.54
C GLU A 144 -2.60 6.85 9.23
N PRO A 145 -2.74 6.06 8.15
CA PRO A 145 -1.66 5.19 7.69
C PRO A 145 -0.39 5.99 7.36
N PRO A 146 0.81 5.43 7.58
CA PRO A 146 2.07 6.04 7.17
C PRO A 146 2.09 6.36 5.66
N GLU A 147 2.59 7.55 5.30
CA GLU A 147 2.67 7.99 3.89
C GLU A 147 3.60 7.09 3.05
N ASN A 148 4.66 6.55 3.66
CA ASN A 148 5.61 5.67 3.01
C ASN A 148 5.54 4.27 3.62
N PRO A 149 5.82 3.21 2.83
CA PRO A 149 5.87 1.85 3.36
C PRO A 149 6.88 1.74 4.52
N ILE A 150 6.48 1.05 5.58
CA ILE A 150 7.34 0.79 6.73
C ILE A 150 7.91 -0.62 6.57
N GLU A 151 9.24 -0.72 6.62
CA GLU A 151 9.91 -2.01 6.69
C GLU A 151 9.94 -2.53 8.13
N PHE A 152 9.77 -3.83 8.26
CA PHE A 152 9.86 -4.58 9.49
C PHE A 152 10.81 -5.75 9.31
N GLU A 153 11.47 -6.10 10.39
CA GLU A 153 12.20 -7.34 10.54
C GLU A 153 11.34 -8.32 11.34
N LEU A 154 10.91 -9.39 10.68
CA LEU A 154 10.19 -10.51 11.29
C LEU A 154 11.20 -11.53 11.82
N LEU A 155 11.25 -11.65 13.14
CA LEU A 155 12.06 -12.63 13.84
C LEU A 155 11.15 -13.80 14.26
N LYS A 156 11.53 -15.00 13.79
CA LYS A 156 10.93 -16.27 14.19
C LYS A 156 11.97 -17.08 14.97
N PRO A 157 11.56 -17.94 15.91
CA PRO A 157 12.48 -18.84 16.58
C PRO A 157 13.23 -19.71 15.57
N ASP A 158 14.54 -19.88 15.78
CA ASP A 158 15.42 -20.77 15.02
C ASP A 158 15.49 -20.53 13.50
N GLU A 159 15.00 -19.38 13.02
CA GLU A 159 15.06 -18.97 11.62
C GLU A 159 15.79 -17.63 11.46
N SER A 160 16.35 -17.42 10.27
CA SER A 160 16.90 -16.11 9.89
C SER A 160 15.79 -15.07 9.82
N SER A 161 16.13 -13.83 10.23
CA SER A 161 15.25 -12.67 10.14
C SER A 161 14.73 -12.46 8.70
N GLN A 162 13.43 -12.21 8.56
CA GLN A 162 12.81 -11.94 7.27
C GLN A 162 12.41 -10.47 7.17
N LYS A 163 12.73 -9.81 6.06
CA LYS A 163 12.24 -8.46 5.80
C LYS A 163 10.81 -8.53 5.26
N ILE A 164 9.91 -7.78 5.88
CA ILE A 164 8.55 -7.58 5.40
C ILE A 164 8.24 -6.09 5.37
N THR A 165 7.38 -5.65 4.46
CA THR A 165 7.06 -4.24 4.27
C THR A 165 5.55 -4.08 4.24
N THR A 166 5.04 -2.98 4.78
CA THR A 166 3.62 -2.65 4.67
C THR A 166 3.21 -2.43 3.22
N ASP A 167 1.95 -2.73 2.90
CA ASP A 167 1.36 -2.30 1.64
C ASP A 167 1.07 -0.79 1.62
N SER A 168 0.45 -0.30 0.53
CA SER A 168 0.08 1.11 0.37
C SER A 168 -1.01 1.59 1.33
N LEU A 169 -1.67 0.68 2.05
CA LEU A 169 -2.67 0.97 3.08
C LEU A 169 -2.08 0.87 4.49
N GLY A 170 -0.78 0.64 4.62
CA GLY A 170 -0.11 0.47 5.91
C GLY A 170 -0.38 -0.89 6.55
N GLN A 171 -0.77 -1.92 5.79
CA GLN A 171 -1.12 -3.24 6.34
C GLN A 171 -0.01 -4.26 6.17
N LEU A 172 0.12 -5.15 7.17
CA LEU A 172 0.91 -6.37 7.12
C LEU A 172 -0.01 -7.57 7.28
N VAL A 173 0.14 -8.55 6.38
CA VAL A 173 -0.60 -9.81 6.44
C VAL A 173 0.35 -10.91 6.87
N LEU A 174 0.02 -11.58 7.98
CA LEU A 174 0.78 -12.70 8.51
C LEU A 174 -0.09 -13.97 8.50
N PRO A 175 0.50 -15.15 8.25
CA PRO A 175 -0.22 -16.40 8.40
C PRO A 175 -0.50 -16.67 9.89
N VAL A 176 -1.68 -17.20 10.18
CA VAL A 176 -2.00 -17.70 11.53
C VAL A 176 -1.00 -18.81 11.89
N ASN A 177 -0.30 -18.61 13.00
CA ASN A 177 0.69 -19.55 13.51
C ASN A 177 0.77 -19.44 15.04
N GLU A 178 0.96 -20.57 15.71
CA GLU A 178 1.09 -20.63 17.17
C GLU A 178 2.45 -20.10 17.68
N ALA A 179 3.39 -19.86 16.77
CA ALA A 179 4.71 -19.32 17.10
C ALA A 179 4.63 -17.85 17.53
N LEU A 180 5.62 -17.43 18.33
CA LEU A 180 5.77 -16.03 18.69
C LEU A 180 6.38 -15.28 17.51
N ASN A 181 5.60 -14.39 16.90
CA ASN A 181 6.07 -13.49 15.86
C ASN A 181 6.59 -12.22 16.52
N THR A 182 7.85 -11.89 16.29
CA THR A 182 8.46 -10.64 16.77
C THR A 182 8.73 -9.74 15.58
N LEU A 183 8.01 -8.62 15.50
CA LEU A 183 8.14 -7.62 14.45
C LEU A 183 8.90 -6.42 14.99
N VAL A 184 10.06 -6.13 14.42
CA VAL A 184 10.88 -4.96 14.78
C VAL A 184 10.77 -3.92 13.67
N ILE A 185 10.37 -2.70 14.00
CA ILE A 185 10.29 -1.60 13.03
C ILE A 185 11.69 -1.23 12.54
N GLN A 186 11.89 -1.24 11.23
CA GLN A 186 13.09 -0.78 10.53
C GLN A 186 12.70 0.39 9.62
N SER A 187 12.47 1.57 10.20
CA SER A 187 12.12 2.76 9.42
C SER A 187 12.96 3.97 9.82
N PRO A 188 13.40 4.78 8.85
CA PRO A 188 14.21 5.96 9.13
C PRO A 188 13.44 7.09 9.82
N TYR A 189 12.10 7.10 9.71
CA TYR A 189 11.25 8.20 10.18
C TYR A 189 10.31 7.81 11.33
N TYR A 190 10.35 6.55 11.77
CA TYR A 190 9.61 6.07 12.93
C TYR A 190 10.58 5.58 14.00
N LYS A 191 10.18 5.70 15.27
CA LYS A 191 10.97 5.19 16.39
C LYS A 191 11.05 3.66 16.29
N LYS A 192 12.20 3.10 16.67
CA LYS A 192 12.35 1.65 16.84
C LYS A 192 11.35 1.19 17.90
N ASP A 193 10.48 0.27 17.51
CA ASP A 193 9.49 -0.36 18.37
C ASP A 193 9.38 -1.83 17.98
N THR A 194 8.87 -2.65 18.90
CA THR A 194 8.79 -4.10 18.72
C THR A 194 7.42 -4.60 19.11
N LEU A 195 6.73 -5.23 18.16
CA LEU A 195 5.47 -5.92 18.39
C LEU A 195 5.73 -7.42 18.53
N GLN A 196 5.30 -8.00 19.64
CA GLN A 196 5.35 -9.45 19.87
C GLN A 196 3.94 -10.01 19.90
N ARG A 197 3.65 -10.98 19.03
CA ARG A 197 2.29 -11.52 18.88
C ARG A 197 2.30 -13.02 18.62
N LYS A 198 1.46 -13.76 19.35
CA LYS A 198 1.04 -15.13 19.01
C LYS A 198 -0.27 -15.04 18.23
N ILE A 199 -0.31 -15.60 17.03
CA ILE A 199 -1.44 -15.45 16.12
C ILE A 199 -2.22 -16.77 16.12
N MET A 200 -3.10 -16.94 17.12
CA MET A 200 -3.83 -18.20 17.32
C MET A 200 -5.05 -18.35 16.40
N ASN A 201 -5.64 -17.25 15.94
CA ASN A 201 -6.83 -17.23 15.09
C ASN A 201 -6.73 -16.12 14.04
N GLU A 202 -7.58 -16.18 13.01
CA GLU A 202 -7.81 -15.08 12.08
C GLU A 202 -8.32 -13.82 12.79
N GLY A 203 -8.02 -12.66 12.21
CA GLY A 203 -8.44 -11.37 12.77
C GLY A 203 -7.48 -10.24 12.39
N GLY A 204 -7.47 -9.20 13.21
CA GLY A 204 -6.54 -8.11 13.02
C GLY A 204 -6.43 -7.18 14.21
N GLU A 205 -5.38 -6.37 14.20
CA GLU A 205 -5.13 -5.36 15.21
C GLU A 205 -4.55 -4.08 14.60
N ILE A 206 -4.64 -3.00 15.36
CA ILE A 206 -3.99 -1.74 15.02
C ILE A 206 -2.70 -1.64 15.82
N PHE A 207 -1.57 -1.48 15.13
CA PHE A 207 -0.29 -1.19 15.76
C PHE A 207 0.06 0.27 15.52
N LYS A 208 0.01 1.08 16.59
CA LYS A 208 0.30 2.50 16.51
C LYS A 208 1.79 2.75 16.59
N VAL A 209 2.35 3.40 15.59
CA VAL A 209 3.77 3.73 15.49
C VAL A 209 4.01 5.21 15.73
N LYS A 210 5.09 5.55 16.45
CA LYS A 210 5.45 6.94 16.74
C LYS A 210 6.53 7.45 15.83
N THR A 211 6.35 8.65 15.32
CA THR A 211 7.35 9.32 14.49
C THR A 211 8.67 9.54 15.24
N ASP A 212 9.76 9.52 14.48
CA ASP A 212 11.07 10.02 14.89
C ASP A 212 11.14 11.52 14.59
N ASP A 213 10.70 12.32 15.57
CA ASP A 213 10.65 13.79 15.48
C ASP A 213 11.96 14.41 14.95
N TYR A 214 13.11 13.82 15.29
CA TYR A 214 14.41 14.35 14.94
C TYR A 214 14.84 13.95 13.54
N ALA A 215 14.63 12.70 13.13
CA ALA A 215 14.87 12.27 11.75
C ALA A 215 13.95 13.02 10.78
N LEU A 216 12.68 13.20 11.13
CA LEU A 216 11.74 14.02 10.38
C LEU A 216 12.19 15.48 10.31
N MET A 217 12.69 16.06 11.40
CA MET A 217 13.17 17.45 11.39
C MET A 217 14.39 17.61 10.47
N VAL A 218 15.32 16.66 10.49
CA VAL A 218 16.50 16.66 9.60
C VAL A 218 16.06 16.56 8.14
N HIS A 219 15.11 15.67 7.84
CA HIS A 219 14.53 15.54 6.50
C HIS A 219 13.81 16.81 6.02
N TYR A 220 12.95 17.36 6.87
CA TYR A 220 12.23 18.60 6.61
C TYR A 220 13.20 19.75 6.33
N PHE A 221 14.27 19.85 7.12
CA PHE A 221 15.29 20.85 6.87
C PHE A 221 16.04 20.57 5.57
N SER A 222 16.47 19.35 5.28
CA SER A 222 17.21 19.05 4.04
C SER A 222 16.44 19.46 2.77
N LYS A 223 15.10 19.42 2.79
CA LYS A 223 14.24 19.80 1.65
C LYS A 223 13.78 21.26 1.61
N SER A 224 13.76 21.98 2.73
CA SER A 224 13.10 23.29 2.82
C SER A 224 13.98 24.47 2.40
N LYS A 225 13.42 25.38 1.57
CA LYS A 225 14.03 26.68 1.20
C LYS A 225 13.73 27.71 2.30
N VAL A 226 14.51 27.70 3.39
CA VAL A 226 14.24 28.56 4.56
C VAL A 226 15.04 29.87 4.49
N LYS A 227 14.36 31.01 4.66
CA LYS A 227 14.98 32.35 4.72
C LYS A 227 15.71 32.63 6.05
N ASP A 228 15.24 32.07 7.16
CA ASP A 228 15.81 32.27 8.50
C ASP A 228 16.80 31.15 8.89
N TRP A 229 18.02 31.27 8.38
CA TRP A 229 19.11 30.30 8.62
C TRP A 229 19.50 30.20 10.11
N LYS A 230 19.42 31.32 10.86
CA LYS A 230 19.82 31.38 12.28
C LYS A 230 18.89 30.53 13.14
N ARG A 231 17.58 30.61 12.90
CA ARG A 231 16.58 29.80 13.62
C ARG A 231 16.80 28.31 13.35
N ARG A 232 17.02 27.94 12.10
CA ARG A 232 17.27 26.54 11.68
C ARG A 232 18.52 25.96 12.35
N ARG A 233 19.63 26.70 12.34
CA ARG A 233 20.86 26.29 13.03
C ARG A 233 20.61 26.01 14.52
N ARG A 234 19.86 26.89 15.21
CA ARG A 234 19.52 26.70 16.63
C ARG A 234 18.63 25.48 16.88
N MET A 235 17.69 25.19 16.00
CA MET A 235 16.81 24.01 16.11
C MET A 235 17.63 22.72 15.94
N LEU A 236 18.42 22.62 14.88
CA LEU A 236 19.30 21.47 14.64
C LEU A 236 20.31 21.27 15.79
N ALA A 237 20.86 22.35 16.34
CA ALA A 237 21.80 22.28 17.47
C ALA A 237 21.18 21.66 18.74
N LYS A 238 19.85 21.69 18.91
CA LYS A 238 19.17 21.08 20.07
C LYS A 238 18.98 19.57 19.93
N ILE A 239 18.87 19.06 18.70
CA ILE A 239 18.58 17.64 18.43
C ILE A 239 19.85 16.77 18.51
N PHE A 240 21.01 17.28 18.10
CA PHE A 240 22.26 16.52 18.11
C PHE A 240 22.97 16.58 19.47
N HIS A 241 23.51 15.44 19.93
CA HIS A 241 24.42 15.34 21.05
C HIS A 241 25.72 16.10 20.73
N ASN A 242 26.44 16.60 21.75
CA ASN A 242 27.65 17.40 21.49
C ASN A 242 28.75 16.60 20.79
N GLU A 243 28.80 15.30 21.06
CA GLU A 243 29.73 14.33 20.47
C GLU A 243 29.11 13.55 19.29
N ALA A 244 28.09 14.12 18.63
CA ALA A 244 27.41 13.40 17.56
C ALA A 244 28.35 13.14 16.36
N GLU A 245 28.33 11.89 15.88
CA GLU A 245 29.02 11.45 14.66
C GLU A 245 27.98 11.18 13.57
N ILE A 246 28.07 11.90 12.44
CA ILE A 246 27.18 11.76 11.31
C ILE A 246 27.98 11.19 10.13
N ILE A 247 27.50 10.09 9.55
CA ILE A 247 28.14 9.40 8.44
C ILE A 247 27.26 9.58 7.20
N GLU A 248 27.81 10.19 6.16
CA GLU A 248 27.20 10.30 4.85
C GLU A 248 27.71 9.22 3.93
N VAL A 249 26.80 8.51 3.29
CA VAL A 249 27.10 7.41 2.36
C VAL A 249 26.77 7.87 0.93
N TYR A 250 27.76 7.77 0.04
CA TYR A 250 27.61 8.16 -1.35
C TYR A 250 27.00 7.02 -2.18
N LYS A 251 25.86 7.27 -2.85
CA LYS A 251 25.23 6.28 -3.73
C LYS A 251 26.17 5.92 -4.90
N GLY A 252 26.29 4.62 -5.19
CA GLY A 252 27.06 4.11 -6.34
C GLY A 252 28.58 4.03 -6.14
N THR A 253 29.10 4.36 -4.95
CA THR A 253 30.51 4.19 -4.60
C THR A 253 30.64 3.61 -3.19
N TYR A 254 31.82 3.11 -2.83
CA TYR A 254 32.14 2.71 -1.45
C TYR A 254 32.63 3.90 -0.60
N GLY A 255 32.31 5.13 -1.00
CA GLY A 255 32.72 6.35 -0.30
C GLY A 255 31.83 6.66 0.89
N ILE A 256 32.45 6.99 2.03
CA ILE A 256 31.77 7.58 3.18
C ILE A 256 32.48 8.87 3.60
N GLU A 257 31.71 9.82 4.13
CA GLU A 257 32.24 11.01 4.78
C GLU A 257 31.69 11.12 6.20
N LYS A 258 32.53 11.58 7.12
CA LYS A 258 32.18 11.73 8.53
C LYS A 258 32.13 13.19 8.91
N TYR A 259 31.12 13.56 9.68
CA TYR A 259 30.91 14.90 10.17
C TYR A 259 30.67 14.90 11.67
N THR A 260 31.26 15.88 12.34
CA THR A 260 30.85 16.29 13.68
C THR A 260 29.49 17.00 13.63
N LYS A 261 28.84 17.15 14.79
CA LYS A 261 27.64 17.99 14.95
C LYS A 261 27.73 19.35 14.24
N GLN A 262 28.83 20.09 14.43
CA GLN A 262 28.94 21.44 13.88
C GLN A 262 29.14 21.43 12.37
N GLU A 263 29.98 20.53 11.85
CA GLU A 263 30.21 20.38 10.41
C GLU A 263 28.94 19.98 9.69
N PHE A 264 28.19 19.01 10.23
CA PHE A 264 26.94 18.57 9.64
C PHE A 264 25.89 19.69 9.65
N ILE A 265 25.71 20.39 10.77
CA ILE A 265 24.80 21.54 10.85
C ILE A 265 25.21 22.63 9.87
N ASN A 266 26.51 22.95 9.78
CA ASN A 266 27.03 23.91 8.80
C ASN A 266 26.66 23.48 7.38
N LYS A 267 26.98 22.24 7.02
CA LYS A 267 26.68 21.65 5.71
C LYS A 267 25.20 21.82 5.39
N ILE A 268 24.29 21.26 6.18
CA ILE A 268 22.85 21.30 5.86
C ILE A 268 22.18 22.67 6.02
N THR A 269 22.86 23.67 6.59
CA THR A 269 22.31 25.04 6.71
C THR A 269 22.93 26.03 5.73
N MET A 270 24.04 25.68 5.09
CA MET A 270 24.65 26.51 4.07
C MET A 270 23.74 26.60 2.83
N PRO A 271 23.58 27.79 2.23
CA PRO A 271 22.78 27.98 1.03
C PRO A 271 23.54 27.51 -0.23
N LEU A 272 24.00 26.25 -0.23
CA LEU A 272 24.63 25.64 -1.40
C LEU A 272 23.58 24.80 -2.14
N THR A 273 23.47 25.02 -3.44
CA THR A 273 22.54 24.33 -4.36
C THR A 273 22.81 22.81 -4.45
N SER A 274 23.94 22.33 -3.95
CA SER A 274 24.39 20.93 -3.99
C SER A 274 23.78 20.03 -2.92
N LEU A 275 23.13 20.58 -1.88
CA LEU A 275 22.49 19.80 -0.82
C LEU A 275 21.10 19.35 -1.23
N LYS A 276 21.01 18.67 -2.38
CA LYS A 276 19.77 18.04 -2.79
C LYS A 276 19.54 16.81 -1.91
N THR A 277 18.41 16.83 -1.20
CA THR A 277 17.71 15.69 -0.58
C THR A 277 18.61 14.69 0.14
N LEU A 278 18.97 15.00 1.39
CA LEU A 278 19.50 13.99 2.32
C LEU A 278 18.37 13.11 2.83
N GLU A 279 18.61 11.81 2.78
CA GLU A 279 17.76 10.75 3.32
C GLU A 279 18.40 10.17 4.57
N VAL A 280 17.65 10.11 5.67
CA VAL A 280 18.13 9.47 6.91
C VAL A 280 18.03 7.97 6.73
N ILE A 281 19.08 7.23 7.11
CA ILE A 281 19.13 5.76 7.02
C ILE A 281 18.95 5.14 8.40
N ASP A 282 19.70 5.61 9.39
CA ASP A 282 19.68 5.10 10.76
C ASP A 282 20.03 6.20 11.75
N THR A 283 19.49 6.10 12.96
CA THR A 283 19.81 7.00 14.06
C THR A 283 19.99 6.24 15.37
N GLN A 284 20.93 6.70 16.20
CA GLN A 284 21.12 6.25 17.57
C GLN A 284 21.09 7.45 18.50
N ARG A 285 20.56 7.24 19.71
CA ARG A 285 20.30 8.32 20.66
C ARG A 285 20.94 8.07 22.02
N GLN A 286 21.31 9.16 22.67
CA GLN A 286 21.80 9.20 24.04
C GLN A 286 21.27 10.45 24.72
N GLY A 287 20.65 10.31 25.89
CA GLY A 287 20.05 11.44 26.63
C GLY A 287 18.99 12.19 25.80
N GLY A 288 18.22 11.46 24.99
CA GLY A 288 17.19 12.02 24.12
C GLY A 288 17.71 12.72 22.87
N LYS A 289 19.03 12.84 22.66
CA LYS A 289 19.66 13.49 21.49
C LYS A 289 20.30 12.49 20.55
N ILE A 290 20.45 12.83 19.27
CA ILE A 290 21.15 11.99 18.28
C ILE A 290 22.65 11.98 18.58
N ILE A 291 23.21 10.79 18.86
CA ILE A 291 24.65 10.58 19.04
C ILE A 291 25.31 9.98 17.78
N LYS A 292 24.58 9.17 17.01
CA LYS A 292 25.05 8.67 15.71
C LYS A 292 23.93 8.76 14.69
N MET A 293 24.27 9.13 13.46
CA MET A 293 23.33 9.17 12.35
C MET A 293 24.01 8.73 11.06
N ARG A 294 23.30 7.96 10.24
CA ARG A 294 23.68 7.68 8.86
C ARG A 294 22.71 8.36 7.92
N VAL A 295 23.25 9.01 6.90
CA VAL A 295 22.48 9.67 5.84
C VAL A 295 23.01 9.25 4.46
N ALA A 296 22.14 9.28 3.45
CA ALA A 296 22.53 9.16 2.04
C ALA A 296 22.06 10.39 1.27
N GLN A 297 22.84 10.79 0.28
CA GLN A 297 22.41 11.78 -0.70
C GLN A 297 21.54 11.11 -1.77
N GLN A 298 20.39 11.70 -2.11
CA GLN A 298 19.54 11.22 -3.20
C GLN A 298 19.98 11.72 -4.57
#